data_AF-A0A0T6BEL7-F1
#
_entry.id   AF-A0A0T6BEL7-F1
#
_cell.length_a   1.000
_cell.length_b   1.000
_cell.length_c   1.000
_cell.angle_alpha   90.00
_cell.angle_beta   90.00
_cell.angle_gamma   90.00
#
_symmetry.space_group_name_H-M   'P 1'
#
loop_
_entity.id
_entity.type
_entity.pdbx_description
1 polymer ?
#
loop_
_entity_poly.entity_id
_entity_poly.type
_entity_poly.pdbx_seq_one_letter_code
_entity_poly.pdbx_strand_id
1 'polypeptide(L)'
;THTGDDMHLFNYSTMEVEADAGTEQIGETPESLFSTIDILLIVVLLAGGAWYLLKNKKKQTDVPVKSYTIQPTSIPLQSSTDNSFIKKLKSSGRSLVVFYGSQTGTGEEFAGRLAKEGLRYGMKGMVADPEECDMEELVSLKQIPKSLAVFCMATYGEGDPTDNAMEFYEWLQNG
;
A
#
# COMPACT_ATOMS: atom_id res chain seq x y z
N THR A 1 -29.93 -24.93 95.40
CA THR A 1 -29.39 -23.97 94.41
C THR A 1 -29.01 -24.79 93.18
N HIS A 2 -29.91 -24.87 92.18
CA HIS A 2 -29.75 -24.28 90.82
C HIS A 2 -28.51 -24.87 90.09
N THR A 3 -28.55 -25.50 88.92
CA THR A 3 -29.40 -25.30 87.71
C THR A 3 -29.13 -26.45 86.70
N GLY A 4 -29.99 -26.64 85.69
CA GLY A 4 -29.73 -27.40 84.45
C GLY A 4 -30.52 -28.72 84.36
N ASP A 5 -31.70 -28.76 83.73
CA ASP A 5 -32.03 -28.73 82.29
C ASP A 5 -31.98 -30.13 81.66
N ASP A 6 -33.14 -30.65 81.28
CA ASP A 6 -33.34 -31.48 80.07
C ASP A 6 -34.83 -31.66 79.82
N MET A 7 -35.34 -31.09 78.72
CA MET A 7 -36.71 -31.31 78.27
C MET A 7 -36.74 -31.41 76.74
N HIS A 8 -36.89 -32.65 76.27
CA HIS A 8 -37.22 -32.99 74.90
C HIS A 8 -38.43 -33.94 74.94
N LEU A 9 -39.60 -33.49 74.51
CA LEU A 9 -40.69 -34.33 73.99
C LEU A 9 -41.55 -33.46 73.05
N PHE A 10 -41.47 -33.67 71.73
CA PHE A 10 -42.30 -34.57 70.91
C PHE A 10 -43.63 -33.93 70.43
N ASN A 11 -43.67 -33.71 69.10
CA ASN A 11 -44.73 -34.05 68.15
C ASN A 11 -45.91 -33.11 67.75
N TYR A 12 -45.97 -32.93 66.42
CA TYR A 12 -47.10 -32.80 65.47
C TYR A 12 -48.23 -31.77 65.67
N SER A 13 -48.44 -30.90 64.68
CA SER A 13 -49.51 -31.03 63.65
C SER A 13 -50.00 -29.68 63.10
N THR A 14 -50.00 -29.56 61.76
CA THR A 14 -50.90 -28.77 60.88
C THR A 14 -51.23 -27.29 61.21
N MET A 15 -50.85 -26.39 60.30
CA MET A 15 -51.77 -25.36 59.80
C MET A 15 -51.35 -24.87 58.41
N GLU A 16 -52.37 -24.63 57.59
CA GLU A 16 -52.39 -24.35 56.16
C GLU A 16 -52.05 -22.88 55.81
N VAL A 17 -51.51 -22.71 54.59
CA VAL A 17 -51.80 -21.66 53.57
C VAL A 17 -51.71 -20.18 54.00
N GLU A 18 -50.74 -19.46 53.41
CA GLU A 18 -51.08 -18.34 52.51
C GLU A 18 -49.93 -18.00 51.57
N ALA A 19 -50.30 -17.78 50.31
CA ALA A 19 -49.45 -17.49 49.18
C ALA A 19 -49.09 -16.00 49.14
N ASP A 20 -47.87 -15.68 48.73
CA ASP A 20 -47.67 -14.48 47.92
C ASP A 20 -46.89 -14.85 46.66
N ALA A 21 -47.51 -14.52 45.54
CA ALA A 21 -47.16 -14.92 44.21
C ALA A 21 -46.16 -13.91 43.63
N GLY A 22 -44.91 -14.32 43.49
CA GLY A 22 -43.91 -13.65 42.67
C GLY A 22 -43.49 -14.55 41.52
N THR A 23 -44.36 -14.69 40.51
CA THR A 23 -43.99 -15.33 39.24
C THR A 23 -43.18 -14.32 38.40
N GLU A 24 -41.87 -14.51 38.31
CA GLU A 24 -41.11 -14.06 37.14
C GLU A 24 -40.33 -15.25 36.55
N GLN A 25 -41.05 -15.95 35.66
CA GLN A 25 -40.62 -16.51 34.38
C GLN A 25 -39.10 -16.74 34.21
N ILE A 26 -38.71 -18.02 34.26
CA ILE A 26 -37.42 -18.53 33.80
C ILE A 26 -37.41 -18.44 32.26
N GLY A 27 -36.73 -17.43 31.72
CA GLY A 27 -36.39 -17.36 30.30
C GLY A 27 -35.06 -18.06 30.05
N GLU A 28 -35.11 -19.27 29.50
CA GLU A 28 -33.94 -19.95 28.94
C GLU A 28 -33.34 -19.07 27.83
N THR A 29 -32.17 -18.46 28.09
CA THR A 29 -31.33 -17.94 27.01
C THR A 29 -30.34 -19.03 26.66
N PRO A 30 -30.28 -19.51 25.39
CA PRO A 30 -29.26 -20.47 25.02
C PRO A 30 -27.90 -19.81 25.22
N GLU A 31 -27.05 -20.42 26.04
CA GLU A 31 -25.65 -20.04 26.28
C GLU A 31 -24.97 -19.79 24.92
N SER A 32 -24.91 -18.50 24.55
CA SER A 32 -24.40 -18.08 23.26
C SER A 32 -22.89 -18.25 23.33
N LEU A 33 -22.38 -19.28 22.66
CA LEU A 33 -20.95 -19.68 22.69
C LEU A 33 -19.98 -18.58 22.21
N PHE A 34 -20.50 -17.45 21.73
CA PHE A 34 -19.72 -16.27 21.42
C PHE A 34 -20.29 -15.10 22.21
N SER A 35 -19.43 -14.48 23.04
CA SER A 35 -19.79 -13.27 23.77
C SER A 35 -20.26 -12.20 22.79
N THR A 36 -21.25 -11.39 23.17
CA THR A 36 -21.70 -10.23 22.38
C THR A 36 -20.54 -9.30 22.02
N ILE A 37 -19.55 -9.21 22.91
CA ILE A 37 -18.30 -8.47 22.71
C ILE A 37 -17.45 -9.12 21.61
N ASP A 38 -17.32 -10.44 21.60
CA ASP A 38 -16.56 -11.15 20.57
C ASP A 38 -17.19 -11.00 19.18
N ILE A 39 -18.52 -11.05 19.10
CA ILE A 39 -19.25 -10.82 17.85
C ILE A 39 -19.01 -9.38 17.36
N LEU A 40 -19.04 -8.38 18.25
CA LEU A 40 -18.73 -7.00 17.90
C LEU A 40 -17.29 -6.85 17.40
N LEU A 41 -16.31 -7.51 18.04
CA LEU A 41 -14.91 -7.48 17.61
C LEU A 41 -14.72 -8.11 16.23
N ILE A 42 -15.37 -9.24 15.96
CA ILE A 42 -15.33 -9.91 14.66
C ILE A 42 -15.93 -9.02 13.58
N VAL A 43 -17.08 -8.38 13.84
CA VAL A 43 -17.71 -7.47 12.88
C VAL A 43 -16.81 -6.26 12.57
N VAL A 44 -16.15 -5.68 13.58
CA VAL A 44 -15.21 -4.57 13.40
C VAL A 44 -13.98 -5.00 12.61
N LEU A 45 -13.42 -6.18 12.89
CA LEU A 45 -12.28 -6.73 12.14
C LEU A 45 -12.64 -7.06 10.69
N LEU A 46 -13.82 -7.62 10.44
CA LEU A 46 -14.31 -7.90 9.09
C LEU A 46 -14.59 -6.61 8.33
N ALA A 47 -15.20 -5.60 8.96
CA ALA A 47 -15.44 -4.29 8.35
C ALA A 47 -14.12 -3.57 8.04
N GLY A 48 -13.15 -3.59 8.97
CA GLY A 48 -11.82 -3.03 8.78
C GLY A 48 -11.02 -3.77 7.70
N GLY A 49 -11.09 -5.10 7.67
CA GLY A 49 -10.49 -5.95 6.65
C GLY A 49 -11.10 -5.71 5.27
N ALA A 50 -12.42 -5.66 5.16
CA ALA A 50 -13.13 -5.34 3.94
C ALA A 50 -12.78 -3.92 3.44
N TRP A 51 -12.74 -2.93 4.34
CA TRP A 51 -12.31 -1.57 4.01
C TRP A 51 -10.87 -1.53 3.54
N TYR A 52 -9.95 -2.24 4.20
CA TYR A 52 -8.54 -2.33 3.82
C TYR A 52 -8.37 -2.99 2.45
N LEU A 53 -9.10 -4.08 2.17
CA LEU A 53 -9.08 -4.75 0.87
C LEU A 53 -9.69 -3.89 -0.24
N LEU A 54 -10.79 -3.17 0.04
CA LEU A 54 -11.39 -2.21 -0.90
C LEU A 54 -10.47 -1.01 -1.16
N LYS A 55 -9.68 -0.59 -0.16
CA LYS A 55 -8.68 0.47 -0.30
C LYS A 55 -7.45 0.01 -1.11
N ASN A 56 -7.06 -1.25 -0.98
CA ASN A 56 -5.98 -1.84 -1.78
C ASN A 56 -6.37 -2.12 -3.24
N LYS A 57 -7.66 -2.26 -3.57
CA LYS A 57 -8.12 -2.46 -4.95
C LYS A 57 -8.17 -1.19 -5.82
N LYS A 58 -7.82 0.00 -5.31
CA LYS A 58 -7.78 1.25 -6.09
C LYS A 58 -6.45 1.52 -6.83
N LYS A 59 -5.69 0.48 -7.19
CA LYS A 59 -4.54 0.57 -8.10
C LYS A 59 -4.56 -0.52 -9.17
N GLN A 60 -5.64 -0.58 -9.94
CA GLN A 60 -5.59 -1.02 -11.33
C GLN A 60 -5.92 0.21 -12.17
N THR A 61 -4.89 0.90 -12.62
CA THR A 61 -5.00 1.74 -13.81
C THR A 61 -5.26 0.81 -14.97
N ASP A 62 -6.48 0.87 -15.50
CA ASP A 62 -6.83 0.37 -16.82
C ASP A 62 -5.72 0.72 -17.81
N VAL A 63 -5.17 -0.29 -18.47
CA VAL A 63 -4.54 -0.12 -19.78
C VAL A 63 -5.69 0.02 -20.78
N PRO A 64 -5.97 1.20 -21.35
CA PRO A 64 -6.89 1.27 -22.46
C PRO A 64 -6.20 0.63 -23.67
N VAL A 65 -6.57 -0.62 -23.97
CA VAL A 65 -6.37 -1.20 -25.30
C VAL A 65 -7.23 -0.37 -26.25
N LYS A 66 -6.64 0.67 -26.85
CA LYS A 66 -7.29 1.40 -27.94
C LYS A 66 -7.33 0.47 -29.15
N SER A 67 -8.54 0.04 -29.50
CA SER A 67 -8.83 -0.64 -30.76
C SER A 67 -8.29 0.15 -31.94
N TYR A 68 -7.47 -0.50 -32.77
CA TYR A 68 -7.04 0.04 -34.05
C TYR A 68 -8.23 0.03 -35.02
N THR A 69 -8.85 1.20 -35.21
CA THR A 69 -9.65 1.47 -36.42
C THR A 69 -8.79 2.27 -37.37
N ILE A 70 -8.52 1.71 -38.55
CA ILE A 70 -7.66 2.30 -39.56
C ILE A 70 -8.45 3.43 -40.23
N GLN A 71 -8.20 4.68 -39.81
CA GLN A 71 -8.58 5.86 -40.59
C GLN A 71 -7.30 6.47 -41.18
N PRO A 72 -7.22 6.63 -42.51
CA PRO A 72 -6.10 7.34 -43.12
C PRO A 72 -6.37 8.84 -42.98
N THR A 73 -5.49 9.60 -42.32
CA THR A 73 -5.12 11.01 -42.64
C THR A 73 -4.38 11.68 -41.47
N SER A 74 -3.26 12.33 -41.84
CA SER A 74 -2.39 13.23 -41.08
C SER A 74 -1.80 12.72 -39.78
N ILE A 75 -0.50 12.38 -39.83
CA ILE A 75 0.40 12.26 -38.68
C ILE A 75 0.34 13.61 -37.93
N PRO A 76 -0.24 13.71 -36.71
CA PRO A 76 0.25 14.72 -35.81
C PRO A 76 1.64 14.24 -35.41
N LEU A 77 2.66 15.07 -35.61
CA LEU A 77 3.95 14.88 -34.98
C LEU A 77 3.69 14.83 -33.47
N GLN A 78 3.50 13.62 -32.94
CA GLN A 78 3.44 13.36 -31.52
C GLN A 78 4.87 13.61 -31.05
N SER A 79 5.12 14.86 -30.68
CA SER A 79 6.28 15.24 -29.92
C SER A 79 6.41 14.27 -28.75
N SER A 80 7.64 13.82 -28.52
CA SER A 80 8.18 13.04 -27.41
C SER A 80 7.74 13.46 -25.98
N THR A 81 6.86 14.46 -25.85
CA THR A 81 6.41 15.10 -24.61
C THR A 81 5.42 14.25 -23.79
N ASP A 82 4.70 13.29 -24.38
CA ASP A 82 3.70 12.50 -23.62
C ASP A 82 4.36 11.48 -22.65
N ASN A 83 5.65 11.19 -22.82
CA ASN A 83 6.42 10.26 -21.98
C ASN A 83 7.35 10.92 -20.94
N SER A 84 7.20 12.23 -20.71
CA SER A 84 7.96 13.01 -19.72
C SER A 84 8.17 12.29 -18.38
N PHE A 85 9.42 11.99 -18.02
CA PHE A 85 9.75 11.36 -16.75
C PHE A 85 9.49 12.30 -15.57
N ILE A 86 9.58 13.62 -15.77
CA ILE A 86 9.23 14.62 -14.77
C ILE A 86 7.73 14.55 -14.42
N LYS A 87 6.86 14.38 -15.42
CA LYS A 87 5.43 14.19 -15.21
C LYS A 87 5.17 12.89 -14.43
N LYS A 88 5.91 11.82 -14.74
CA LYS A 88 5.85 10.54 -14.00
C LYS A 88 6.32 10.72 -12.55
N LEU A 89 7.39 11.46 -12.28
CA LEU A 89 7.87 11.79 -10.92
C LEU A 89 6.80 12.54 -10.13
N LYS A 90 6.27 13.64 -10.70
CA LYS A 90 5.26 14.50 -10.05
C LYS A 90 3.96 13.75 -9.75
N SER A 91 3.41 13.04 -10.73
CA SER A 91 2.15 12.30 -10.60
C SER A 91 2.23 11.13 -9.61
N SER A 92 3.39 10.49 -9.51
CA SER A 92 3.60 9.36 -8.59
C SER A 92 4.12 9.78 -7.20
N GLY A 93 4.43 11.06 -7.01
CA GLY A 93 5.06 11.56 -5.78
C GLY A 93 6.44 10.94 -5.55
N ARG A 94 7.16 10.64 -6.63
CA ARG A 94 8.55 10.17 -6.60
C ARG A 94 9.48 11.38 -6.71
N SER A 95 10.54 11.35 -5.91
CA SER A 95 11.54 12.43 -5.85
C SER A 95 12.94 11.94 -6.21
N LEU A 96 13.13 10.64 -6.41
CA LEU A 96 14.39 10.06 -6.84
C LEU A 96 14.23 9.42 -8.22
N VAL A 97 15.13 9.76 -9.13
CA VAL A 97 15.28 9.09 -10.43
C VAL A 97 16.69 8.52 -10.53
N VAL A 98 16.81 7.29 -11.00
CA VAL A 98 18.09 6.63 -11.24
C VAL A 98 18.17 6.22 -12.70
N PHE A 99 19.07 6.83 -13.44
CA PHE A 99 19.37 6.51 -14.83
C PHE A 99 20.45 5.42 -14.90
N TYR A 100 20.39 4.54 -15.89
CA TYR A 100 21.41 3.52 -16.11
C TYR A 100 21.93 3.55 -17.55
N GLY A 101 23.26 3.49 -17.72
CA GLY A 101 23.91 3.21 -18.99
C GLY A 101 24.53 1.82 -18.92
N SER A 102 24.03 0.84 -19.65
CA SER A 102 24.48 -0.55 -19.54
C SER A 102 24.19 -1.34 -20.82
N GLN A 103 25.12 -2.14 -21.36
CA GLN A 103 24.80 -3.05 -22.47
C GLN A 103 24.28 -4.42 -21.98
N THR A 104 24.86 -4.97 -20.91
CA THR A 104 24.54 -6.32 -20.42
C THR A 104 23.66 -6.33 -19.16
N GLY A 105 22.98 -5.21 -18.86
CA GLY A 105 22.06 -5.08 -17.71
C GLY A 105 22.67 -4.95 -16.31
N THR A 106 24.00 -4.98 -16.14
CA THR A 106 24.61 -4.83 -14.80
C THR A 106 24.34 -3.45 -14.17
N GLY A 107 24.44 -2.38 -14.97
CA GLY A 107 24.15 -1.02 -14.49
C GLY A 107 22.66 -0.84 -14.16
N GLU A 108 21.78 -1.48 -14.93
CA GLU A 108 20.33 -1.48 -14.70
C GLU A 108 19.99 -2.13 -13.36
N GLU A 109 20.61 -3.27 -13.04
CA GLU A 109 20.39 -3.93 -11.76
C GLU A 109 20.82 -3.05 -10.57
N PHE A 110 21.97 -2.38 -10.69
CA PHE A 110 22.42 -1.44 -9.66
C PHE A 110 21.47 -0.25 -9.51
N ALA A 111 20.98 0.31 -10.61
CA ALA A 111 19.99 1.37 -10.56
C ALA A 111 18.69 0.92 -9.88
N GLY A 112 18.23 -0.29 -10.18
CA GLY A 112 17.06 -0.91 -9.53
C GLY A 112 17.23 -1.12 -8.03
N ARG A 113 18.41 -1.55 -7.59
CA ARG A 113 18.73 -1.70 -6.16
C ARG A 113 18.76 -0.33 -5.47
N LEU A 114 19.38 0.67 -6.09
CA LEU A 114 19.48 2.02 -5.53
C LEU A 114 18.13 2.72 -5.43
N ALA A 115 17.28 2.61 -6.45
CA ALA A 115 15.93 3.17 -6.44
C ALA A 115 15.07 2.55 -5.32
N LYS A 116 15.25 1.27 -5.02
CA LYS A 116 14.60 0.58 -3.89
C LYS A 116 15.17 1.05 -2.55
N GLU A 117 16.48 1.23 -2.45
CA GLU A 117 17.13 1.70 -1.21
C GLU A 117 16.70 3.13 -0.84
N GLY A 118 16.40 3.97 -1.83
CA GLY A 118 15.86 5.32 -1.61
C GLY A 118 14.65 5.34 -0.66
N LEU A 119 13.83 4.28 -0.66
CA LEU A 119 12.66 4.17 0.23
C LEU A 119 13.05 4.21 1.71
N ARG A 120 14.23 3.68 2.07
CA ARG A 120 14.78 3.72 3.43
C ARG A 120 15.08 5.14 3.90
N TYR A 121 15.39 6.03 2.97
CA TYR A 121 15.65 7.45 3.21
C TYR A 121 14.41 8.34 3.02
N GLY A 122 13.22 7.73 2.87
CA GLY A 122 11.97 8.45 2.65
C GLY A 122 11.80 9.03 1.25
N MET A 123 12.62 8.61 0.28
CA MET A 123 12.52 9.02 -1.12
C MET A 123 11.99 7.87 -1.96
N LYS A 124 10.94 8.10 -2.74
CA LYS A 124 10.49 7.08 -3.70
C LYS A 124 11.28 7.21 -4.98
N GLY A 125 12.10 6.20 -5.25
CA GLY A 125 12.90 6.07 -6.47
C GLY A 125 12.12 5.46 -7.64
N MET A 126 12.53 5.79 -8.86
CA MET A 126 12.30 4.97 -10.04
C MET A 126 13.56 4.88 -10.89
N VAL A 127 13.62 3.81 -11.68
CA VAL A 127 14.65 3.59 -12.68
C VAL A 127 14.14 4.10 -14.02
N ALA A 128 15.01 4.72 -14.80
CA ALA A 128 14.69 5.22 -16.13
C ALA A 128 15.85 4.96 -17.09
N ASP A 129 15.53 4.61 -18.33
CA ASP A 129 16.54 4.54 -19.39
C ASP A 129 16.80 5.97 -19.90
N PRO A 130 18.07 6.42 -19.98
CA PRO A 130 18.41 7.68 -20.58
C PRO A 130 18.00 7.81 -22.07
N GLU A 131 17.95 6.71 -22.83
CA GLU A 131 17.52 6.74 -24.25
C GLU A 131 16.02 7.02 -24.42
N GLU A 132 15.20 6.60 -23.44
CA GLU A 132 13.75 6.82 -23.47
C GLU A 132 13.31 8.14 -22.83
N CYS A 133 14.26 8.90 -22.26
CA CYS A 133 14.00 10.10 -21.48
C CYS A 133 14.61 11.33 -22.15
N ASP A 134 13.80 12.36 -22.34
CA ASP A 134 14.30 13.66 -22.79
C ASP A 134 15.14 14.33 -21.69
N MET A 135 16.44 14.44 -21.94
CA MET A 135 17.42 14.98 -21.00
C MET A 135 17.29 16.48 -20.77
N GLU A 136 16.62 17.20 -21.65
CA GLU A 136 16.29 18.62 -21.44
C GLU A 136 15.36 18.79 -20.22
N GLU A 137 14.50 17.80 -19.96
CA GLU A 137 13.61 17.81 -18.79
C GLU A 137 14.37 17.68 -17.46
N LEU A 138 15.63 17.24 -17.46
CA LEU A 138 16.47 17.16 -16.27
C LEU A 138 16.58 18.53 -15.57
N VAL A 139 16.56 19.63 -16.32
CA VAL A 139 16.57 20.99 -15.78
C VAL A 139 15.32 21.26 -14.93
N SER A 140 14.17 20.69 -15.34
CA SER A 140 12.89 20.80 -14.63
C SER A 140 12.83 19.98 -13.34
N LEU A 141 13.78 19.07 -13.10
CA LEU A 141 13.87 18.28 -11.87
C LEU A 141 14.00 19.16 -10.62
N LYS A 142 14.61 20.34 -10.75
CA LYS A 142 14.74 21.35 -9.68
C LYS A 142 13.41 21.86 -9.14
N GLN A 143 12.33 21.71 -9.91
CA GLN A 143 10.98 22.12 -9.49
C GLN A 143 10.36 21.17 -8.45
N ILE A 144 10.90 19.95 -8.31
CA ILE A 144 10.41 18.96 -7.34
C ILE A 144 11.19 19.15 -6.03
N PRO A 145 10.51 19.32 -4.88
CA PRO A 145 11.20 19.46 -3.61
C PRO A 145 11.93 18.16 -3.23
N LYS A 146 13.17 18.28 -2.74
CA LYS A 146 14.03 17.15 -2.36
C LYS A 146 14.23 16.14 -3.50
N SER A 147 14.39 16.65 -4.73
CA SER A 147 14.67 15.81 -5.88
C SER A 147 16.14 15.39 -5.95
N LEU A 148 16.37 14.16 -6.43
CA LEU A 148 17.71 13.60 -6.65
C LEU A 148 17.70 12.80 -7.96
N ALA A 149 18.69 13.05 -8.80
CA ALA A 149 19.02 12.22 -9.94
C ALA A 149 20.33 11.49 -9.68
N VAL A 150 20.36 10.18 -9.94
CA VAL A 150 21.57 9.36 -9.86
C VAL A 150 21.80 8.71 -11.22
N PHE A 151 23.06 8.54 -11.60
CA PHE A 151 23.46 7.97 -12.89
C PHE A 151 24.39 6.77 -12.65
N CYS A 152 23.96 5.59 -13.08
CA CYS A 152 24.73 4.35 -13.05
C CYS A 152 25.25 4.07 -14.47
N MET A 153 26.38 4.68 -14.84
CA MET A 153 26.92 4.63 -16.20
C MET A 153 28.06 3.62 -16.28
N ALA A 154 27.93 2.61 -17.14
CA ALA A 154 29.02 1.75 -17.56
C ALA A 154 29.77 2.39 -18.74
N THR A 155 31.05 2.07 -18.86
CA THR A 155 31.91 2.46 -19.98
C THR A 155 32.36 1.21 -20.72
N TYR A 156 32.49 1.31 -22.04
CA TYR A 156 32.95 0.22 -22.90
C TYR A 156 34.24 0.60 -23.63
N GLY A 157 35.02 -0.41 -24.02
CA GLY A 157 36.25 -0.24 -24.78
C GLY A 157 37.27 0.68 -24.10
N GLU A 158 37.60 1.79 -24.77
CA GLU A 158 38.59 2.79 -24.36
C GLU A 158 37.99 3.92 -23.50
N GLY A 159 36.74 3.78 -23.05
CA GLY A 159 36.03 4.80 -22.27
C GLY A 159 34.78 5.35 -22.97
N ASP A 160 34.33 4.71 -24.04
CA ASP A 160 33.10 5.09 -24.73
C ASP A 160 31.87 4.84 -23.85
N PRO A 161 30.80 5.67 -23.97
CA PRO A 161 29.54 5.41 -23.29
C PRO A 161 28.87 4.13 -23.82
N THR A 162 27.89 3.63 -23.09
CA THR A 162 27.01 2.56 -23.59
C THR A 162 26.08 3.05 -24.70
N ASP A 163 25.56 2.14 -25.53
CA ASP A 163 24.70 2.51 -26.66
C ASP A 163 23.47 3.31 -26.22
N ASN A 164 22.80 2.88 -25.15
CA ASN A 164 21.63 3.57 -24.59
C ASN A 164 21.96 4.92 -23.93
N ALA A 165 23.24 5.18 -23.66
CA ALA A 165 23.70 6.44 -23.07
C ALA A 165 24.34 7.38 -24.11
N MET A 166 24.43 6.97 -25.37
CA MET A 166 25.13 7.73 -26.41
C MET A 166 24.47 9.08 -26.65
N GLU A 167 23.14 9.12 -26.79
CA GLU A 167 22.39 10.37 -26.97
C GLU A 167 22.57 11.31 -25.77
N PHE A 168 22.53 10.78 -24.55
CA PHE A 168 22.80 11.56 -23.34
C PHE A 168 24.23 12.11 -23.30
N TYR A 169 25.21 11.32 -23.73
CA TYR A 169 26.61 11.75 -23.81
C TYR A 169 26.81 12.87 -24.83
N GLU A 170 26.21 12.74 -26.02
CA GLU A 170 26.25 13.80 -27.04
C GLU A 170 25.56 15.08 -26.56
N TRP A 171 24.42 14.94 -25.88
CA TRP A 171 23.72 16.06 -25.26
C TRP A 171 24.58 16.77 -24.21
N LEU A 172 25.31 16.05 -23.36
CA LEU A 172 26.22 16.66 -22.38
C LEU A 172 27.39 17.40 -23.03
N GLN A 173 27.88 16.93 -24.18
CA GLN A 173 29.04 17.52 -24.86
C GLN A 173 28.65 18.78 -25.66
N ASN A 174 27.45 18.80 -26.22
CA ASN A 174 26.97 19.86 -27.11
C ASN A 174 25.99 20.85 -26.44
N GLY A 175 25.50 20.53 -25.23
CA GLY A 175 24.52 21.31 -24.47
C GLY A 175 25.07 22.46 -23.65
#